data_AF-A0A376H080-F1
#
_entry.id   AF-A0A376H080-F1
#
_cell.length_a   1.000
_cell.length_b   1.000
_cell.length_c   1.000
_cell.angle_alpha   90.00
_cell.angle_beta   90.00
_cell.angle_gamma   90.00
#
_symmetry.space_group_name_H-M   'P 1'
#
loop_
_entity.id
_entity.type
_entity.pdbx_description
1 polymer ?
#
loop_
_entity_poly.entity_id
_entity_poly.type
_entity_poly.pdbx_seq_one_letter_code
_entity_poly.pdbx_strand_id
1 'polypeptide(L)'
;MSVPIVTSNVEELTHIPTPTTPLKVEGGQTIVGVKDGIPLIQDSEGNLVKDLSIPVKKLPSGNIEIKTADGKQKSYQRLVKKYMLHFLF
;
A
#
# COMPACT_ATOMS: atom_id res chain seq x y z
N MET A 1 -16.64 -9.97 -37.16
CA MET A 1 -16.97 -10.24 -35.75
C MET A 1 -16.01 -9.41 -34.92
N SER A 2 -16.50 -8.36 -34.26
CA SER A 2 -15.65 -7.46 -33.46
C SER A 2 -15.40 -8.11 -32.12
N VAL A 3 -14.13 -8.36 -31.78
CA VAL A 3 -13.75 -8.81 -30.44
C VAL A 3 -14.01 -7.63 -29.50
N PRO A 4 -14.88 -7.75 -28.48
CA PRO A 4 -14.98 -6.68 -27.49
C PRO A 4 -13.61 -6.58 -26.81
N ILE A 5 -13.01 -5.40 -26.89
CA ILE A 5 -11.87 -5.06 -26.04
C ILE A 5 -12.45 -5.07 -24.63
N VAL A 6 -12.25 -6.19 -23.93
CA VAL A 6 -12.38 -6.24 -22.48
C VAL A 6 -11.31 -5.29 -22.00
N THR A 7 -11.70 -4.06 -21.68
CA THR A 7 -10.88 -3.16 -20.89
C THR A 7 -10.57 -3.94 -19.62
N SER A 8 -9.37 -4.53 -19.56
CA SER A 8 -8.76 -4.93 -18.31
C SER A 8 -8.98 -3.73 -17.40
N ASN A 9 -9.79 -3.91 -16.36
CA ASN A 9 -10.06 -2.86 -15.40
C ASN A 9 -8.73 -2.63 -14.67
N VAL A 10 -7.82 -1.87 -15.28
CA VAL A 10 -6.57 -1.39 -14.69
C VAL A 10 -6.95 -0.20 -13.80
N GLU A 11 -7.92 -0.40 -12.93
CA GLU A 11 -7.93 0.26 -11.63
C GLU A 11 -7.00 -0.55 -10.71
N GLU A 12 -5.83 -0.96 -11.21
CA GLU A 12 -4.78 -1.55 -10.40
C GLU A 12 -4.08 -0.41 -9.65
N LEU A 13 -4.77 0.03 -8.60
CA LEU A 13 -4.20 0.56 -7.35
C LEU A 13 -3.38 1.83 -7.49
N THR A 14 -4.04 2.91 -7.12
CA THR A 14 -3.76 4.28 -7.54
C THR A 14 -2.61 4.97 -6.84
N HIS A 15 -2.05 4.50 -5.71
CA HIS A 15 -0.94 5.21 -5.06
C HIS A 15 -0.03 4.24 -4.28
N ILE A 16 1.28 4.49 -4.32
CA ILE A 16 2.24 3.86 -3.40
C ILE A 16 2.28 4.76 -2.15
N PRO A 17 1.95 4.25 -0.95
CA PRO A 17 2.07 5.03 0.27
C PRO A 17 3.55 5.34 0.51
N THR A 18 3.82 6.57 0.93
CA THR A 18 5.17 7.08 1.20
C THR A 18 5.15 7.92 2.49
N PRO A 19 6.28 8.17 3.15
CA PRO A 19 6.40 9.16 4.23
C PRO A 19 5.79 10.53 3.91
N THR A 20 5.85 11.01 2.67
CA THR A 20 5.27 12.30 2.25
C THR A 20 3.80 12.20 1.89
N THR A 21 3.33 11.03 1.46
CA THR A 21 1.92 10.72 1.22
C THR A 21 1.51 9.50 2.04
N PRO A 22 1.48 9.63 3.37
CA PRO A 22 1.24 8.50 4.24
C PRO A 22 -0.24 8.10 4.20
N LEU A 23 -0.48 6.84 4.51
CA LEU A 23 -1.80 6.25 4.54
C LEU A 23 -2.25 6.03 5.99
N LYS A 24 -3.30 6.73 6.40
CA LYS A 24 -3.91 6.52 7.71
C LYS A 24 -4.95 5.40 7.65
N VAL A 25 -4.73 4.34 8.44
CA VAL A 25 -5.69 3.24 8.58
C VAL A 25 -6.67 3.51 9.72
N GLU A 26 -7.75 2.72 9.78
CA GLU A 26 -8.80 2.81 10.80
C GLU A 26 -8.22 2.70 12.23
N GLY A 27 -7.17 1.92 12.43
CA GLY A 27 -6.48 1.75 13.73
C GLY A 27 -5.61 2.94 14.15
N GLY A 28 -5.58 4.03 13.37
CA GLY A 28 -4.77 5.21 13.65
C GLY A 28 -3.30 5.07 13.27
N GLN A 29 -2.85 3.88 12.84
CA GLN A 29 -1.51 3.71 12.30
C GLN A 29 -1.33 4.41 10.96
N THR A 30 -0.09 4.79 10.70
CA THR A 30 0.29 5.53 9.50
C THR A 30 1.20 4.66 8.66
N ILE A 31 0.64 4.10 7.59
CA ILE A 31 1.35 3.27 6.63
C ILE A 31 2.07 4.17 5.66
N VAL A 32 3.39 4.04 5.64
CA VAL A 32 4.31 4.79 4.80
C VAL A 32 4.91 3.90 3.70
N GLY A 33 4.47 2.64 3.61
CA GLY A 33 4.90 1.73 2.59
C GLY A 33 4.31 0.32 2.70
N VAL A 34 4.60 -0.53 1.72
CA VAL A 34 4.17 -1.93 1.68
C VAL A 34 5.33 -2.80 1.21
N LYS A 35 5.82 -3.71 2.05
CA LYS A 35 6.91 -4.62 1.71
C LYS A 35 6.43 -6.05 1.74
N ASP A 36 6.50 -6.73 0.59
CA ASP A 36 6.13 -8.14 0.44
C ASP A 36 4.70 -8.49 0.87
N GLY A 37 3.78 -7.53 0.74
CA GLY A 37 2.41 -7.67 1.21
C GLY A 37 2.20 -7.35 2.69
N ILE A 38 3.19 -6.72 3.33
CA ILE A 38 3.14 -6.31 4.74
C ILE A 38 3.24 -4.78 4.80
N PRO A 39 2.33 -4.09 5.49
CA PRO A 39 2.41 -2.64 5.62
C PRO A 39 3.62 -2.24 6.49
N LEU A 40 4.27 -1.17 6.08
CA LEU A 40 5.34 -0.51 6.80
C LEU A 40 4.77 0.75 7.44
N ILE A 41 4.97 0.89 8.75
CA ILE A 41 4.65 2.10 9.49
C ILE A 41 5.95 2.83 9.83
N GLN A 42 5.82 4.13 10.11
CA GLN A 42 6.93 4.91 10.65
C GLN A 42 6.83 4.90 12.18
N ASP A 43 7.90 4.48 12.86
CA ASP A 43 7.98 4.57 14.32
C ASP A 43 8.28 6.01 14.79
N SER A 44 8.36 6.21 16.12
CA SER A 44 8.66 7.51 16.73
C SER A 44 10.05 8.06 16.37
N GLU A 45 10.97 7.20 15.92
CA GLU A 45 12.33 7.55 15.54
C GLU A 45 12.45 7.80 14.02
N GLY A 46 11.37 7.61 13.27
CA GLY A 46 11.32 7.78 11.83
C GLY A 46 11.69 6.52 11.03
N ASN A 47 11.92 5.38 11.69
CA ASN A 47 12.27 4.14 11.02
C ASN A 47 11.03 3.41 10.47
N LEU A 48 11.23 2.72 9.34
CA LEU A 48 10.22 1.90 8.71
C LEU A 48 10.15 0.52 9.39
N VAL A 49 9.13 0.29 10.19
CA VAL A 49 8.88 -0.99 10.85
C VAL A 49 7.68 -1.70 10.23
N LYS A 50 7.74 -3.03 10.16
CA LYS A 50 6.62 -3.84 9.66
C LYS A 50 5.54 -3.90 10.74
N ASP A 51 4.30 -3.57 10.39
CA ASP A 51 3.17 -3.74 11.30
C ASP A 51 2.29 -4.90 10.83
N LEU A 52 2.29 -5.99 11.60
CA LEU A 52 1.46 -7.16 11.35
C LEU A 52 0.08 -7.07 12.02
N SER A 53 -0.11 -6.06 12.87
CA SER A 53 -1.36 -5.83 13.61
C SER A 53 -2.43 -5.22 12.70
N ILE A 54 -2.01 -4.60 11.59
CA ILE A 54 -2.94 -4.02 10.62
C ILE A 54 -3.56 -5.16 9.79
N PRO A 55 -4.88 -5.33 9.81
CA PRO A 55 -5.55 -6.33 9.00
C PRO A 55 -5.45 -5.92 7.52
N VAL A 56 -4.57 -6.60 6.79
CA VAL A 56 -4.39 -6.41 5.35
C VAL A 56 -4.70 -7.71 4.61
N LYS A 57 -5.34 -7.58 3.46
CA LYS A 57 -5.56 -8.69 2.54
C LYS A 57 -4.50 -8.63 1.44
N LYS A 58 -3.62 -9.62 1.41
CA LYS A 58 -2.58 -9.73 0.40
C LYS A 58 -3.18 -10.18 -0.92
N LEU A 59 -2.92 -9.43 -1.98
CA LEU A 59 -3.36 -9.76 -3.33
C LEU A 59 -2.31 -10.61 -4.06
N PRO A 60 -2.70 -11.45 -5.05
CA PRO A 60 -1.76 -12.28 -5.82
C PRO A 60 -0.68 -11.48 -6.54
N SER A 61 -0.95 -10.22 -6.90
CA SER A 61 -0.01 -9.27 -7.48
C SER A 61 1.09 -8.82 -6.51
N GLY A 62 1.01 -9.19 -5.23
CA GLY A 62 1.91 -8.72 -4.17
C GLY A 62 1.47 -7.40 -3.54
N ASN A 63 0.39 -6.81 -4.05
CA ASN A 63 -0.28 -5.63 -3.52
C ASN A 63 -1.05 -5.98 -2.24
N ILE A 64 -1.47 -4.98 -1.48
CA ILE A 64 -2.32 -5.18 -0.29
C ILE A 64 -3.59 -4.39 -0.38
N GLU A 65 -4.67 -4.95 0.12
CA GLU A 65 -5.95 -4.29 0.31
C GLU A 65 -6.14 -4.03 1.81
N ILE A 66 -6.41 -2.77 2.16
CA ILE A 66 -6.47 -2.30 3.54
C ILE A 66 -7.77 -1.53 3.71
N LYS A 67 -8.45 -1.73 4.84
CA LYS A 67 -9.58 -0.92 5.22
C LYS A 67 -9.07 0.40 5.80
N THR A 68 -9.31 1.48 5.08
CA THR A 68 -8.92 2.83 5.50
C THR A 68 -9.94 3.40 6.49
N ALA A 69 -9.55 4.47 7.20
CA ALA A 69 -10.40 5.08 8.22
C ALA A 69 -11.74 5.63 7.68
N ASP A 70 -11.86 5.84 6.37
CA ASP A 70 -13.10 6.17 5.66
C ASP A 70 -14.04 4.96 5.48
N GLY A 71 -13.69 3.80 6.04
CA GLY A 71 -14.45 2.55 5.95
C GLY A 71 -14.33 1.85 4.59
N LYS A 72 -13.58 2.42 3.65
CA LYS A 72 -13.41 1.86 2.30
C LYS A 72 -12.22 0.91 2.27
N GLN A 73 -12.32 -0.14 1.46
CA GLN A 73 -11.15 -0.93 1.09
C GLN A 73 -10.42 -0.20 -0.04
N LYS A 74 -9.14 0.08 0.20
CA LYS A 74 -8.23 0.60 -0.81
C LYS A 74 -7.09 -0.37 -0.94
N SER A 75 -6.70 -0.66 -2.18
CA SER A 75 -5.54 -1.48 -2.42
C SER A 75 -4.35 -0.65 -2.89
N TYR A 76 -3.18 -1.04 -2.40
CA TYR A 76 -1.92 -0.31 -2.47
C TYR A 76 -0.85 -1.20 -3.07
N GLN A 77 -0.04 -0.60 -3.93
CA GLN A 77 1.04 -1.32 -4.58
C GLN A 77 2.17 -1.63 -3.60
N ARG A 78 2.83 -2.77 -3.83
CA ARG A 78 4.07 -3.14 -3.14
C ARG A 78 5.17 -2.11 -3.47
N LEU A 79 5.91 -1.66 -2.46
CA LEU A 79 7.17 -0.95 -2.68
C LEU A 79 8.15 -1.86 -3.41
N VAL A 80 8.45 -1.50 -4.64
CA VAL A 80 9.55 -2.07 -5.40
C VAL A 80 10.84 -1.43 -4.90
N LYS A 81 11.90 -2.23 -4.68
CA LYS A 81 13.21 -1.77 -4.16
C LYS A 81 13.75 -0.49 -4.83
N LYS A 82 13.37 -0.24 -6.09
CA LYS A 82 13.72 0.98 -6.83
C LYS A 82 13.29 2.29 -6.14
N TYR A 83 12.18 2.28 -5.40
CA TYR A 83 11.67 3.44 -4.65
C TYR A 83 12.20 3.54 -3.22
N MET A 84 12.81 2.46 -2.68
CA MET A 84 13.44 2.47 -1.35
C MET A 84 14.68 3.38 -1.30
N LEU A 85 15.31 3.65 -2.46
CA LEU A 85 16.53 4.44 -2.54
C LEU A 85 16.31 5.95 -2.31
N HIS A 86 15.07 6.44 -2.39
CA HIS A 86 14.76 7.87 -2.20
C HIS A 86 14.17 8.20 -0.81
N PHE A 87 13.98 7.21 0.08
CA PHE A 87 13.49 7.44 1.45
C PHE A 87 14.59 7.58 2.49
N LEU A 88 15.83 7.78 2.05
CA LEU A 88 17.01 7.77 2.90
C LEU A 88 17.86 9.04 2.72
N PHE A 89 17.25 10.23 2.59
CA PHE A 89 17.95 11.51 2.63
C PHE A 89 17.06 12.59 3.24
#